data_AF-A0A3B3V7P6-F1
#
_entry.id   AF-A0A3B3V7P6-F1
#
_cell.length_a   1.000
_cell.length_b   1.000
_cell.length_c   1.000
_cell.angle_alpha   90.00
_cell.angle_beta   90.00
_cell.angle_gamma   90.00
#
_symmetry.space_group_name_H-M   'P 1'
#
loop_
_entity.id
_entity.type
_entity.pdbx_description
1 polymer ?
#
loop_
_entity_poly.entity_id
_entity_poly.type
_entity_poly.pdbx_seq_one_letter_code
_entity_poly.pdbx_strand_id
1 'polypeptide(L)'
;MAAGERPGCSSLTTKELQQNLKLAKQKERPVRLLFEIPSSRVVDQLLNKYVAYQIVVMRSGSFDSRRVSIERRYSDFLRLHHKLLEEFDEELEDVLLPPKLLTGNFNPENILERRLALQDYLAKLFATRCVRHSAHFSEFFTEHEQKQAHVLLRAGQFKAALEQLQTVLEIQEKLLPWQKSTLTVPALAAIAVCYRDLDEPEQAFSAAQQALPPVRRYGLKPYRAALLELLVDLGYQLGRPVAQLQDELTDIRNGERGEVCFRSLKEVVIHKFI
;
A
#
# COMPACT_ATOMS: atom_id res chain seq x y z
N MET A 1 58.09 32.07 19.97
CA MET A 1 57.06 31.91 21.02
C MET A 1 55.78 32.60 20.58
N ALA A 2 54.76 31.83 20.20
CA ALA A 2 53.37 32.29 20.10
C ALA A 2 52.47 31.05 20.30
N ALA A 3 51.36 31.26 20.99
CA ALA A 3 50.63 30.27 21.78
C ALA A 3 49.97 29.14 20.97
N GLY A 4 49.94 27.95 21.57
CA GLY A 4 49.14 26.83 21.10
C GLY A 4 47.66 27.02 21.43
N GLU A 5 46.81 26.91 20.42
CA GLU A 5 45.37 26.79 20.59
C GLU A 5 45.04 25.33 20.97
N ARG A 6 44.44 25.15 22.15
CA ARG A 6 43.82 23.88 22.55
C ARG A 6 42.49 23.74 21.81
N PRO A 7 42.11 22.55 21.32
CA PRO A 7 40.77 22.35 20.78
C PRO A 7 39.77 22.43 21.95
N GLY A 8 38.88 23.41 21.89
CA GLY A 8 37.82 23.60 22.87
C GLY A 8 36.92 22.37 22.96
N CYS A 9 36.85 21.79 24.15
CA CYS A 9 35.88 20.75 24.47
C CYS A 9 34.48 21.39 24.45
N SER A 10 33.69 21.12 23.41
CA SER A 10 32.34 21.64 23.24
C SER A 10 31.37 20.93 24.21
N SER A 11 31.33 21.39 25.45
CA SER A 11 30.36 20.95 26.46
C SER A 11 29.01 21.61 26.23
N LEU A 12 28.24 21.11 25.25
CA LEU A 12 26.85 21.54 25.09
C LEU A 12 26.02 21.09 26.30
N THR A 13 25.21 22.00 26.82
CA THR A 13 24.26 21.67 27.90
C THR A 13 23.16 20.74 27.39
N THR A 14 22.51 19.99 28.28
CA THR A 14 21.38 19.11 27.91
C THR A 14 20.23 19.87 27.24
N LYS A 15 20.02 21.13 27.61
CA LYS A 15 19.04 22.02 26.98
C LYS A 15 19.45 22.40 25.55
N GLU A 16 20.71 22.77 25.33
CA GLU A 16 21.24 23.06 24.00
C GLU A 16 21.24 21.82 23.11
N LEU A 17 21.55 20.64 23.66
CA LEU A 17 21.42 19.37 22.94
C LEU A 17 19.98 19.07 22.55
N GLN A 18 19.01 19.29 23.45
CA GLN A 18 17.58 19.12 23.15
C GLN A 18 17.09 20.13 22.11
N GLN A 19 17.57 21.37 22.15
CA GLN A 19 17.21 22.41 21.20
C GLN A 19 17.86 22.18 19.84
N ASN A 20 19.13 21.79 19.80
CA ASN A 20 19.83 21.38 18.58
C ASN A 20 19.20 20.12 17.99
N LEU A 21 18.77 19.15 18.81
CA LEU A 21 18.03 17.99 18.36
C LEU A 21 16.66 18.38 17.80
N LYS A 22 15.94 19.31 18.43
CA LYS A 22 14.67 19.84 17.92
C LYS A 22 14.86 20.60 16.60
N LEU A 23 15.87 21.45 16.47
CA LEU A 23 16.21 22.18 15.26
C LEU A 23 16.69 21.24 14.13
N ALA A 24 17.48 20.21 14.48
CA ALA A 24 17.90 19.17 13.55
C ALA A 24 16.74 18.24 13.12
N LYS A 25 15.74 18.04 13.98
CA LYS A 25 14.48 17.36 13.64
C LYS A 25 13.50 18.24 12.86
N GLN A 26 13.55 19.57 13.04
CA GLN A 26 12.79 20.55 12.27
C GLN A 26 13.34 20.76 10.85
N LYS A 27 14.62 20.44 10.59
CA LYS A 27 15.05 20.13 9.23
C LYS A 27 14.34 18.85 8.82
N GLU A 28 13.12 19.01 8.30
CA GLU A 28 12.26 17.94 7.80
C GLU A 28 13.11 17.00 6.96
N ARG A 29 13.43 15.82 7.52
CA ARG A 29 14.00 14.77 6.69
C ARG A 29 12.88 14.44 5.69
N PRO A 30 13.10 14.61 4.37
CA PRO A 30 12.06 14.30 3.41
C PRO A 30 11.63 12.86 3.65
N VAL A 31 10.32 12.61 3.71
CA VAL A 31 9.80 11.26 3.89
C VAL A 31 10.29 10.41 2.72
N ARG A 32 11.10 9.40 3.00
CA ARG A 32 11.64 8.49 1.98
C ARG A 32 10.98 7.13 2.13
N LEU A 33 10.52 6.58 1.03
CA LEU A 33 10.11 5.19 0.99
C LEU A 33 11.36 4.31 0.85
N LEU A 34 11.43 3.26 1.66
CA LEU A 34 12.52 2.29 1.68
C LEU A 34 11.95 0.89 1.46
N PHE A 35 12.71 0.09 0.73
CA PHE A 35 12.43 -1.32 0.49
C PHE A 35 13.56 -2.12 1.09
N GLU A 36 13.22 -2.99 2.03
CA GLU A 36 14.19 -3.93 2.61
C GLU A 36 13.75 -5.35 2.31
N ILE A 37 14.71 -6.21 1.98
CA ILE A 37 14.46 -7.63 1.82
C ILE A 37 15.23 -8.37 2.92
N PRO A 38 14.76 -8.36 4.18
CA PRO A 38 15.54 -8.84 5.32
C PRO A 38 15.81 -10.36 5.27
N SER A 39 14.92 -11.12 4.64
CA SER A 39 14.99 -12.59 4.66
C SER A 39 14.55 -13.20 3.34
N SER A 40 14.94 -14.45 3.14
CA SER A 40 14.52 -15.30 2.04
C SER A 40 14.33 -16.72 2.55
N ARG A 41 13.33 -17.43 2.04
CA ARG A 41 13.08 -18.84 2.40
C ARG A 41 12.87 -19.69 1.16
N VAL A 42 13.29 -20.95 1.23
CA VAL A 42 12.98 -21.94 0.20
C VAL A 42 11.59 -22.49 0.51
N VAL A 43 10.66 -22.28 -0.42
CA VAL A 43 9.33 -22.90 -0.40
C VAL A 43 9.45 -24.20 -1.17
N ASP A 44 9.17 -25.32 -0.51
CA ASP A 44 9.19 -26.64 -1.11
C ASP A 44 7.78 -27.24 -1.04
N GLN A 45 7.01 -27.04 -2.11
CA GLN A 45 5.71 -27.69 -2.31
C GLN A 45 5.90 -28.83 -3.31
N LEU A 46 5.08 -29.89 -3.19
CA LEU A 46 5.20 -31.16 -3.94
C LEU A 46 5.54 -31.02 -5.44
N LEU A 47 5.09 -29.96 -6.10
CA LEU A 47 5.32 -29.69 -7.53
C LEU A 47 5.92 -28.32 -7.81
N ASN A 48 6.24 -27.53 -6.77
CA ASN A 48 6.66 -26.14 -6.94
C ASN A 48 7.67 -25.74 -5.87
N LYS A 49 8.96 -25.90 -6.19
CA LYS A 49 10.06 -25.47 -5.35
C LYS A 49 10.61 -24.14 -5.82
N TYR A 50 10.61 -23.13 -4.97
CA TYR A 50 11.08 -21.78 -5.30
C TYR A 50 11.64 -21.04 -4.09
N VAL A 51 12.32 -19.92 -4.34
CA VAL A 51 12.80 -19.02 -3.29
C VAL A 51 11.83 -17.84 -3.19
N ALA A 52 11.29 -17.63 -1.98
CA ALA A 52 10.48 -16.47 -1.64
C ALA A 52 11.36 -15.44 -0.92
N TYR A 53 11.18 -14.17 -1.28
CA TYR A 53 11.84 -13.02 -0.69
C TYR A 53 10.81 -12.22 0.09
N GLN A 54 11.07 -12.02 1.38
CA GLN A 54 10.22 -11.18 2.22
C GLN A 54 10.59 -9.72 1.97
N ILE A 55 9.67 -8.93 1.42
CA ILE A 55 9.88 -7.50 1.11
C ILE A 55 9.14 -6.69 2.17
N VAL A 56 9.85 -5.78 2.82
CA VAL A 56 9.33 -4.85 3.82
C VAL A 56 9.30 -3.45 3.21
N VAL A 57 8.16 -2.78 3.33
CA VAL A 57 7.95 -1.41 2.84
C VAL A 57 7.88 -0.46 4.03
N MET A 58 8.75 0.55 4.05
CA MET A 58 8.86 1.49 5.18
C MET A 58 8.92 2.94 4.74
N ARG A 59 8.33 3.85 5.53
CA ARG A 59 8.47 5.32 5.36
C ARG A 59 9.44 5.88 6.39
N SER A 60 10.65 6.17 5.96
CA SER A 60 11.65 6.89 6.77
C SER A 60 11.29 8.36 6.91
N GLY A 61 11.60 8.97 8.05
CA GLY A 61 11.29 10.39 8.34
C GLY A 61 9.91 10.65 8.93
N SER A 62 9.07 9.61 9.04
CA SER A 62 7.81 9.61 9.78
C SER A 62 7.84 8.52 10.85
N PHE A 63 6.99 8.62 11.89
CA PHE A 63 6.78 7.50 12.82
C PHE A 63 6.05 6.38 12.09
N ASP A 64 6.80 5.45 11.50
CA ASP A 64 6.25 4.29 10.83
C ASP A 64 5.90 3.23 11.87
N SER A 65 4.70 3.37 12.45
CA SER A 65 4.24 2.53 13.56
C SER A 65 3.95 1.07 13.17
N ARG A 66 3.79 0.78 11.88
CA ARG A 66 3.43 -0.54 11.39
C ARG A 66 4.40 -0.98 10.31
N ARG A 67 4.98 -2.17 10.53
CA ARG A 67 5.93 -2.78 9.60
C ARG A 67 5.15 -3.82 8.78
N VAL A 68 4.76 -3.46 7.57
CA VAL A 68 4.16 -4.40 6.61
C VAL A 68 5.22 -5.13 5.80
N SER A 69 5.00 -6.43 5.58
CA SER A 69 5.84 -7.25 4.71
C SER A 69 5.00 -8.14 3.82
N ILE A 70 5.49 -8.38 2.60
CA ILE A 70 4.91 -9.29 1.62
C ILE A 70 5.96 -10.29 1.15
N GLU A 71 5.54 -11.36 0.49
CA GLU A 71 6.47 -12.30 -0.13
C GLU A 71 6.35 -12.28 -1.65
N ARG A 72 7.49 -12.23 -2.34
CA ARG A 72 7.56 -12.36 -3.80
C ARG A 72 8.67 -13.31 -4.19
N ARG A 73 8.48 -14.05 -5.27
CA ARG A 73 9.54 -14.87 -5.87
C ARG A 73 10.19 -14.13 -7.03
N TYR A 74 11.38 -14.57 -7.45
CA TYR A 74 12.12 -13.95 -8.55
C TYR A 74 11.27 -13.75 -9.82
N SER A 75 10.43 -14.73 -10.18
CA SER A 75 9.59 -14.62 -11.38
C SER A 75 8.53 -13.51 -11.28
N ASP A 76 8.14 -13.08 -10.09
CA ASP A 76 7.23 -11.94 -9.93
C ASP A 76 7.96 -10.63 -10.26
N PHE A 77 9.22 -10.49 -9.85
CA PHE A 77 10.09 -9.36 -10.25
C PHE A 77 10.33 -9.37 -11.76
N LEU A 78 10.57 -10.54 -12.35
CA LEU A 78 10.73 -10.66 -13.80
C LEU A 78 9.47 -10.21 -14.55
N ARG A 79 8.29 -10.61 -14.08
CA ARG A 79 7.00 -10.18 -14.66
C ARG A 79 6.82 -8.66 -14.52
N LEU A 80 7.16 -8.09 -13.36
CA LEU A 80 7.15 -6.64 -13.18
C LEU A 80 8.08 -5.95 -14.18
N HIS A 81 9.32 -6.41 -14.30
CA HIS A 81 10.31 -5.80 -15.17
C HIS A 81 9.86 -5.78 -16.62
N HIS A 82 9.31 -6.89 -17.13
CA HIS A 82 8.78 -6.93 -18.50
C HIS A 82 7.63 -5.93 -18.71
N LYS A 83 6.65 -5.87 -17.80
CA LYS A 83 5.55 -4.88 -17.86
C LYS A 83 6.09 -3.45 -17.87
N LEU A 84 7.14 -3.18 -17.10
CA LEU A 84 7.74 -1.85 -17.06
C LEU A 84 8.50 -1.51 -18.34
N LEU A 85 9.20 -2.46 -18.95
CA LEU A 85 9.88 -2.24 -20.24
C LEU A 85 8.89 -2.04 -21.39
N GLU A 86 7.68 -2.63 -21.33
CA GLU A 86 6.62 -2.37 -22.32
C GLU A 86 6.18 -0.89 -22.34
N GLU A 87 6.29 -0.16 -21.23
CA GLU A 87 5.83 1.23 -21.09
C GLU A 87 6.97 2.26 -20.93
N PHE A 88 8.12 1.86 -20.37
CA PHE A 88 9.21 2.75 -19.91
C PHE A 88 10.60 2.21 -20.30
N ASP A 89 10.75 1.61 -21.48
CA ASP A 89 12.02 1.00 -21.94
C ASP A 89 13.19 1.99 -21.88
N GLU A 90 13.01 3.19 -22.45
CA GLU A 90 14.03 4.25 -22.50
C GLU A 90 14.44 4.71 -21.10
N GLU A 91 13.50 4.89 -20.18
CA GLU A 91 13.81 5.34 -18.82
C GLU A 91 14.42 4.25 -17.93
N LEU A 92 14.44 3.00 -18.39
CA LEU A 92 14.96 1.85 -17.66
C LEU A 92 16.23 1.24 -18.26
N GLU A 93 16.86 1.89 -19.24
CA GLU A 93 18.12 1.45 -19.87
C GLU A 93 19.20 1.08 -18.82
N ASP A 94 19.35 1.90 -17.77
CA ASP A 94 20.33 1.71 -16.70
C ASP A 94 19.83 0.82 -15.53
N VAL A 95 18.56 0.41 -15.55
CA VAL A 95 17.91 -0.31 -14.44
C VAL A 95 17.80 -1.80 -14.75
N LEU A 96 18.89 -2.51 -14.46
CA LEU A 96 19.00 -3.94 -14.73
C LEU A 96 18.39 -4.81 -13.62
N LEU A 97 17.54 -5.76 -14.02
CA LEU A 97 17.09 -6.85 -13.14
C LEU A 97 18.22 -7.89 -12.96
N PRO A 98 18.41 -8.46 -11.76
CA PRO A 98 19.39 -9.53 -11.55
C PRO A 98 19.13 -10.72 -12.49
N PRO A 99 20.16 -11.31 -13.10
CA PRO A 99 19.98 -12.34 -14.12
C PRO A 99 19.36 -13.62 -13.54
N LYS A 100 18.64 -14.34 -14.41
CA LYS A 100 18.09 -15.65 -14.07
C LYS A 100 19.22 -16.66 -13.96
N LEU A 101 19.27 -17.38 -12.84
CA LEU A 101 20.24 -18.45 -12.62
C LEU A 101 19.67 -19.74 -13.21
N LEU A 102 20.40 -20.39 -14.12
CA LEU A 102 20.02 -21.66 -14.73
C LEU A 102 20.32 -22.85 -13.81
N THR A 103 21.32 -22.71 -12.94
CA THR A 103 21.74 -23.72 -11.95
C THR A 103 22.07 -23.05 -10.62
N GLY A 104 22.00 -23.81 -9.51
CA GLY A 104 22.42 -23.32 -8.19
C GLY A 104 21.52 -22.25 -7.58
N ASN A 105 20.27 -22.12 -8.03
CA ASN A 105 19.30 -21.15 -7.49
C ASN A 105 18.93 -21.38 -6.01
N PHE A 106 19.24 -22.56 -5.47
CA PHE A 106 19.08 -22.90 -4.05
C PHE A 106 20.39 -22.83 -3.25
N ASN A 107 21.51 -22.46 -3.88
CA ASN A 107 22.76 -22.19 -3.15
C ASN A 107 22.56 -20.95 -2.26
N PRO A 108 22.90 -21.00 -0.96
CA PRO A 108 22.71 -19.89 -0.04
C PRO A 108 23.42 -18.60 -0.44
N GLU A 109 24.61 -18.68 -1.05
CA GLU A 109 25.36 -17.52 -1.53
C GLU A 109 24.63 -16.85 -2.68
N ASN A 110 24.19 -17.63 -3.68
CA ASN A 110 23.38 -17.13 -4.81
C ASN A 110 22.05 -16.51 -4.34
N ILE A 111 21.41 -17.09 -3.32
CA ILE A 111 20.18 -16.54 -2.74
C ILE A 111 20.48 -15.18 -2.09
N LEU A 112 21.57 -15.09 -1.32
CA LEU A 112 21.99 -13.87 -0.63
C LEU A 112 22.34 -12.76 -1.63
N GLU A 113 23.18 -13.04 -2.63
CA GLU A 113 23.54 -12.07 -3.67
C GLU A 113 22.31 -11.58 -4.42
N ARG A 114 21.44 -12.49 -4.86
CA ARG A 114 20.19 -12.11 -5.53
C ARG A 114 19.29 -11.28 -4.62
N ARG A 115 19.19 -11.60 -3.32
CA ARG A 115 18.38 -10.84 -2.36
C ARG A 115 18.83 -9.37 -2.29
N LEU A 116 20.14 -9.14 -2.18
CA LEU A 116 20.71 -7.79 -2.16
C LEU A 116 20.48 -7.07 -3.50
N ALA A 117 20.72 -7.74 -4.61
CA ALA A 117 20.52 -7.17 -5.94
C ALA A 117 19.05 -6.82 -6.23
N LEU A 118 18.09 -7.62 -5.75
CA LEU A 118 16.66 -7.33 -5.85
C LEU A 118 16.24 -6.13 -4.99
N GLN A 119 16.86 -5.96 -3.82
CA GLN A 119 16.63 -4.79 -2.97
C GLN A 119 17.12 -3.52 -3.67
N ASP A 120 18.34 -3.54 -4.23
CA ASP A 120 18.90 -2.43 -4.99
C ASP A 120 18.07 -2.13 -6.25
N TYR A 121 17.56 -3.16 -6.92
CA TYR A 121 16.65 -3.03 -8.06
C TYR A 121 15.36 -2.27 -7.69
N LEU A 122 14.70 -2.61 -6.58
CA LEU A 122 13.50 -1.86 -6.12
C LEU A 122 13.83 -0.41 -5.79
N ALA A 123 15.00 -0.14 -5.20
CA ALA A 123 15.45 1.22 -4.92
C ALA A 123 15.66 2.02 -6.21
N LYS A 124 16.27 1.41 -7.24
CA LYS A 124 16.44 2.02 -8.57
C LYS A 124 15.10 2.30 -9.24
N LEU A 125 14.18 1.32 -9.28
CA LEU A 125 12.83 1.52 -9.82
C LEU A 125 12.10 2.68 -9.16
N PHE A 126 12.21 2.80 -7.84
CA PHE A 126 11.56 3.91 -7.11
C PHE A 126 12.24 5.27 -7.35
N ALA A 127 13.54 5.29 -7.64
CA ALA A 127 14.24 6.51 -8.04
C ALA A 127 13.76 7.01 -9.42
N THR A 128 13.38 6.10 -10.32
CA THR A 128 12.83 6.43 -11.64
C THR A 128 11.39 6.98 -11.51
N ARG A 129 11.20 8.25 -11.89
CA ARG A 129 9.95 8.98 -11.60
C ARG A 129 8.72 8.37 -12.27
N CYS A 130 8.78 8.02 -13.55
CA CYS A 130 7.64 7.46 -14.30
C CYS A 130 7.20 6.12 -13.67
N VAL A 131 8.15 5.19 -13.47
CA VAL A 131 7.92 3.91 -12.80
C VAL A 131 7.32 4.07 -11.41
N ARG A 132 7.89 4.94 -10.57
CA ARG A 132 7.38 5.18 -9.21
C ARG A 132 5.90 5.58 -9.17
N HIS A 133 5.42 6.31 -10.18
CA HIS A 133 4.01 6.75 -10.25
C HIS A 133 3.14 5.83 -11.11
N SER A 134 3.73 4.81 -11.73
CA SER A 134 2.99 3.80 -12.49
C SER A 134 2.13 2.93 -11.58
N ALA A 135 1.05 2.38 -12.14
CA ALA A 135 0.23 1.38 -11.46
C ALA A 135 1.00 0.05 -11.30
N HIS A 136 1.82 -0.32 -12.28
CA HIS A 136 2.64 -1.53 -12.25
C HIS A 136 3.51 -1.62 -11.00
N PHE A 137 4.09 -0.50 -10.57
CA PHE A 137 4.91 -0.46 -9.37
C PHE A 137 4.11 -0.71 -8.09
N SER A 138 2.95 -0.09 -7.91
CA SER A 138 2.14 -0.28 -6.70
C SER A 138 1.42 -1.64 -6.68
N GLU A 139 0.99 -2.12 -7.85
CA GLU A 139 0.41 -3.46 -8.04
C GLU A 139 1.40 -4.56 -7.66
N PHE A 140 2.69 -4.42 -7.96
CA PHE A 140 3.69 -5.42 -7.56
C PHE A 140 3.63 -5.76 -6.06
N PHE A 141 3.39 -4.75 -5.21
CA PHE A 141 3.33 -4.95 -3.77
C PHE A 141 1.99 -5.45 -3.25
N THR A 142 0.91 -5.41 -4.05
CA THR A 142 -0.45 -5.63 -3.53
C THR A 142 -1.31 -6.59 -4.35
N GLU A 143 -0.97 -6.87 -5.60
CA GLU A 143 -1.79 -7.66 -6.54
C GLU A 143 -2.09 -9.07 -6.01
N HIS A 144 -1.12 -9.74 -5.38
CA HIS A 144 -1.31 -11.10 -4.87
C HIS A 144 -2.28 -11.11 -3.69
N GLU A 145 -2.06 -10.23 -2.72
CA GLU A 145 -2.86 -10.09 -1.51
C GLU A 145 -4.29 -9.62 -1.87
N GLN A 146 -4.43 -8.72 -2.85
CA GLN A 146 -5.73 -8.30 -3.39
C GLN A 146 -6.49 -9.46 -4.04
N LYS A 147 -5.85 -10.25 -4.91
CA LYS A 147 -6.48 -11.41 -5.54
C LYS A 147 -6.89 -12.44 -4.49
N GLN A 148 -6.06 -12.70 -3.50
CA GLN A 148 -6.38 -13.61 -2.41
C GLN A 148 -7.55 -13.08 -1.56
N ALA A 149 -7.53 -11.81 -1.17
CA ALA A 149 -8.63 -11.15 -0.47
C ALA A 149 -9.94 -11.25 -1.26
N HIS A 150 -9.89 -11.07 -2.58
CA HIS A 150 -11.06 -11.19 -3.44
C HIS A 150 -11.67 -12.59 -3.41
N VAL A 151 -10.83 -13.63 -3.52
CA VAL A 151 -11.28 -15.03 -3.45
C VAL A 151 -11.89 -15.33 -2.09
N LEU A 152 -11.25 -14.90 -1.01
CA LEU A 152 -11.74 -15.09 0.37
C LEU A 152 -13.08 -14.38 0.61
N LEU A 153 -13.21 -13.14 0.13
CA LEU A 153 -14.45 -12.36 0.22
C LEU A 153 -15.60 -13.06 -0.51
N ARG A 154 -15.36 -13.57 -1.73
CA ARG A 154 -16.36 -14.34 -2.49
C ARG A 154 -16.73 -15.66 -1.81
N ALA A 155 -15.79 -16.27 -1.09
CA ALA A 155 -16.03 -17.47 -0.30
C ALA A 155 -16.70 -17.19 1.06
N GLY A 156 -16.98 -15.92 1.40
CA GLY A 156 -17.56 -15.53 2.69
C GLY A 156 -16.57 -15.60 3.87
N GLN A 157 -15.28 -15.79 3.60
CA GLN A 157 -14.22 -15.86 4.62
C GLN A 157 -13.74 -14.44 4.99
N PHE A 158 -14.63 -13.62 5.56
CA PHE A 158 -14.38 -12.19 5.78
C PHE A 158 -13.21 -11.89 6.71
N LYS A 159 -12.99 -12.70 7.76
CA LYS A 159 -11.86 -12.51 8.68
C LYS A 159 -10.52 -12.68 7.97
N ALA A 160 -10.36 -13.77 7.20
CA ALA A 160 -9.16 -14.01 6.43
C ALA A 160 -8.98 -12.97 5.30
N ALA A 161 -10.09 -12.52 4.68
CA ALA A 161 -10.04 -11.44 3.71
C ALA A 161 -9.53 -10.14 4.34
N LEU A 162 -9.98 -9.79 5.55
CA LEU A 162 -9.51 -8.60 6.27
C LEU A 162 -8.01 -8.60 6.51
N GLU A 163 -7.40 -9.73 6.89
CA GLU A 163 -5.95 -9.83 7.10
C GLU A 163 -5.17 -9.45 5.83
N GLN A 164 -5.62 -9.95 4.67
CA GLN A 164 -5.04 -9.62 3.37
C GLN A 164 -5.28 -8.14 3.01
N LEU A 165 -6.51 -7.64 3.22
CA LEU A 165 -6.88 -6.26 2.91
C LEU A 165 -6.15 -5.22 3.77
N GLN A 166 -5.93 -5.51 5.05
CA GLN A 166 -5.16 -4.65 5.95
C GLN A 166 -3.71 -4.54 5.49
N THR A 167 -3.13 -5.65 5.05
CA THR A 167 -1.79 -5.68 4.45
C THR A 167 -1.73 -4.80 3.19
N VAL A 168 -2.72 -4.93 2.31
CA VAL A 168 -2.85 -4.10 1.09
C VAL A 168 -2.99 -2.63 1.44
N LEU A 169 -3.91 -2.27 2.35
CA LEU A 169 -4.17 -0.90 2.74
C LEU A 169 -2.92 -0.24 3.34
N GLU A 170 -2.21 -0.92 4.23
CA GLU A 170 -1.01 -0.37 4.86
C GLU A 170 0.09 -0.08 3.82
N ILE A 171 0.28 -0.96 2.83
CA ILE A 171 1.20 -0.72 1.72
C ILE A 171 0.73 0.46 0.87
N GLN A 172 -0.55 0.50 0.49
CA GLN A 172 -1.10 1.57 -0.33
C GLN A 172 -0.99 2.94 0.34
N GLU A 173 -1.22 3.03 1.65
CA GLU A 173 -1.03 4.26 2.44
C GLU A 173 0.43 4.72 2.46
N LYS A 174 1.38 3.78 2.50
CA LYS A 174 2.82 4.09 2.40
C LYS A 174 3.19 4.61 1.00
N LEU A 175 2.57 4.05 -0.04
CA LEU A 175 2.79 4.43 -1.44
C LEU A 175 2.02 5.70 -1.88
N LEU A 176 0.95 6.06 -1.16
CA LEU A 176 -0.01 7.10 -1.52
C LEU A 176 0.62 8.44 -1.96
N PRO A 177 1.70 8.96 -1.35
CA PRO A 177 2.30 10.23 -1.77
C PRO A 177 2.81 10.25 -3.23
N TRP A 178 3.05 9.08 -3.82
CA TRP A 178 3.54 8.93 -5.20
C TRP A 178 2.52 8.26 -6.12
N GLN A 179 1.29 8.10 -5.65
CA GLN A 179 0.25 7.36 -6.36
C GLN A 179 -1.02 8.21 -6.45
N LYS A 180 -2.00 7.73 -7.21
CA LYS A 180 -3.30 8.41 -7.31
C LYS A 180 -3.97 8.43 -5.93
N SER A 181 -4.55 9.56 -5.55
CA SER A 181 -5.29 9.71 -4.28
C SER A 181 -6.46 8.72 -4.11
N THR A 182 -6.86 8.05 -5.18
CA THR A 182 -7.91 7.02 -5.21
C THR A 182 -7.41 5.60 -4.93
N LEU A 183 -6.09 5.39 -4.78
CA LEU A 183 -5.46 4.07 -4.67
C LEU A 183 -6.06 3.20 -3.55
N THR A 184 -6.36 3.81 -2.40
CA THR A 184 -6.84 3.10 -1.19
C THR A 184 -8.34 2.79 -1.21
N VAL A 185 -9.11 3.40 -2.13
CA VAL A 185 -10.58 3.31 -2.15
C VAL A 185 -11.07 1.87 -2.28
N PRO A 186 -10.55 1.04 -3.21
CA PRO A 186 -11.03 -0.33 -3.34
C PRO A 186 -10.77 -1.17 -2.09
N ALA A 187 -9.60 -1.02 -1.46
CA ALA A 187 -9.25 -1.73 -0.23
C ALA A 187 -10.13 -1.32 0.94
N LEU A 188 -10.32 -0.01 1.16
CA LEU A 188 -11.20 0.50 2.23
C LEU A 188 -12.66 0.08 2.02
N ALA A 189 -13.16 0.09 0.78
CA ALA A 189 -14.51 -0.38 0.47
C ALA A 189 -14.67 -1.88 0.77
N ALA A 190 -13.69 -2.71 0.39
CA ALA A 190 -13.70 -4.14 0.69
C ALA A 190 -13.61 -4.42 2.20
N ILE A 191 -12.79 -3.65 2.93
CA ILE A 191 -12.68 -3.73 4.39
C ILE A 191 -14.02 -3.37 5.05
N ALA A 192 -14.68 -2.30 4.60
CA ALA A 192 -15.98 -1.90 5.12
C ALA A 192 -17.05 -3.00 4.91
N VAL A 193 -17.05 -3.65 3.74
CA VAL A 193 -17.92 -4.80 3.47
C VAL A 193 -17.62 -5.96 4.42
N CYS A 194 -16.35 -6.30 4.63
CA CYS A 194 -15.98 -7.39 5.51
C CYS A 194 -16.38 -7.13 6.97
N TYR A 195 -16.15 -5.93 7.50
CA TYR A 195 -16.58 -5.58 8.87
C TYR A 195 -18.09 -5.58 9.02
N ARG A 196 -18.84 -5.07 8.03
CA ARG A 196 -20.30 -5.13 8.04
C ARG A 196 -20.79 -6.59 8.11
N ASP A 197 -20.25 -7.46 7.26
CA ASP A 197 -20.66 -8.86 7.20
C ASP A 197 -20.16 -9.68 8.42
N LEU A 198 -19.27 -9.12 9.24
CA LEU A 198 -18.84 -9.63 10.54
C LEU A 198 -19.60 -9.03 11.73
N ASP A 199 -20.60 -8.19 11.47
CA ASP A 199 -21.38 -7.46 12.48
C ASP A 199 -20.51 -6.54 13.38
N GLU A 200 -19.50 -5.91 12.77
CA GLU A 200 -18.63 -4.89 13.38
C GLU A 200 -18.92 -3.50 12.80
N PRO A 201 -20.07 -2.87 13.14
CA PRO A 201 -20.57 -1.67 12.47
C PRO A 201 -19.68 -0.43 12.67
N GLU A 202 -19.01 -0.31 13.81
CA GLU A 202 -18.10 0.79 14.12
C GLU A 202 -16.87 0.81 13.17
N GLN A 203 -16.23 -0.35 13.01
CA GLN A 203 -15.10 -0.54 12.11
C GLN A 203 -15.53 -0.37 10.65
N ALA A 204 -16.69 -0.91 10.28
CA ALA A 204 -17.25 -0.75 8.94
C ALA A 204 -17.52 0.72 8.59
N PHE A 205 -18.12 1.46 9.52
CA PHE A 205 -18.39 2.90 9.36
C PHE A 205 -17.08 3.68 9.22
N SER A 206 -16.08 3.40 10.06
CA SER A 206 -14.77 4.05 10.00
C SER A 206 -14.08 3.83 8.65
N ALA A 207 -14.04 2.59 8.15
CA ALA A 207 -13.42 2.27 6.87
C ALA A 207 -14.15 2.95 5.69
N ALA A 208 -15.48 2.92 5.68
CA ALA A 208 -16.28 3.59 4.65
C ALA A 208 -16.11 5.12 4.67
N GLN A 209 -16.03 5.71 5.86
CA GLN A 209 -15.81 7.14 6.03
C GLN A 209 -14.42 7.57 5.53
N GLN A 210 -13.39 6.74 5.72
CA GLN A 210 -12.05 6.99 5.17
C GLN A 210 -12.01 6.94 3.63
N ALA A 211 -12.83 6.09 3.01
CA ALA A 211 -12.89 5.96 1.55
C ALA A 211 -13.64 7.13 0.87
N LEU A 212 -14.54 7.81 1.59
CA LEU A 212 -15.47 8.77 1.00
C LEU A 212 -14.83 10.06 0.45
N PRO A 213 -13.86 10.72 1.12
CA PRO A 213 -13.25 11.95 0.62
C PRO A 213 -12.62 11.84 -0.79
N PRO A 214 -11.76 10.85 -1.10
CA PRO A 214 -11.23 10.72 -2.46
C PRO A 214 -12.32 10.36 -3.47
N VAL A 215 -13.32 9.57 -3.08
CA VAL A 215 -14.46 9.23 -3.95
C VAL A 215 -15.26 10.47 -4.34
N ARG A 216 -15.54 11.37 -3.38
CA ARG A 216 -16.21 12.65 -3.61
C ARG A 216 -15.36 13.57 -4.50
N ARG A 217 -14.06 13.70 -4.20
CA ARG A 217 -13.16 14.63 -4.90
C ARG A 217 -12.89 14.23 -6.35
N TYR A 218 -12.72 12.94 -6.63
CA TYR A 218 -12.30 12.44 -7.94
C TYR A 218 -13.42 11.75 -8.73
N GLY A 219 -14.66 11.77 -8.22
CA GLY A 219 -15.83 11.32 -8.98
C GLY A 219 -15.88 9.82 -9.25
N LEU A 220 -15.56 8.98 -8.26
CA LEU A 220 -15.67 7.52 -8.38
C LEU A 220 -17.12 7.06 -8.25
N LYS A 221 -17.93 7.33 -9.27
CA LYS A 221 -19.39 7.07 -9.28
C LYS A 221 -19.81 5.70 -8.72
N PRO A 222 -19.19 4.57 -9.10
CA PRO A 222 -19.61 3.24 -8.62
C PRO A 222 -19.48 3.09 -7.10
N TYR A 223 -18.48 3.73 -6.49
CA TYR A 223 -18.24 3.65 -5.06
C TYR A 223 -19.04 4.71 -4.29
N ARG A 224 -19.34 5.87 -4.90
CA ARG A 224 -19.97 7.00 -4.20
C ARG A 224 -21.35 6.65 -3.65
N ALA A 225 -22.26 6.21 -4.50
CA ALA A 225 -23.62 5.87 -4.06
C ALA A 225 -23.61 4.71 -3.05
N ALA A 226 -22.84 3.66 -3.35
CA ALA A 226 -22.75 2.47 -2.51
C ALA A 226 -22.12 2.72 -1.12
N LEU A 227 -21.13 3.60 -1.02
CA LEU A 227 -20.55 4.01 0.27
C LEU A 227 -21.50 4.89 1.07
N LEU A 228 -22.21 5.83 0.42
CA LEU A 228 -23.19 6.68 1.09
C LEU A 228 -24.35 5.86 1.64
N GLU A 229 -24.88 4.92 0.86
CA GLU A 229 -25.91 3.98 1.31
C GLU A 229 -25.46 3.19 2.54
N LEU A 230 -24.27 2.59 2.48
CA LEU A 230 -23.70 1.87 3.61
C LEU A 230 -23.55 2.75 4.86
N LEU A 231 -23.05 3.98 4.70
CA LEU A 231 -22.85 4.90 5.82
C LEU A 231 -24.17 5.39 6.43
N VAL A 232 -25.22 5.54 5.63
CA VAL A 232 -26.56 5.87 6.13
C VAL A 232 -27.11 4.72 6.96
N ASP A 233 -27.04 3.49 6.45
CA ASP A 233 -27.53 2.30 7.14
C ASP A 233 -26.80 2.07 8.48
N LEU A 234 -25.46 2.07 8.44
CA LEU A 234 -24.64 1.95 9.64
C LEU A 234 -24.81 3.13 10.59
N GLY A 235 -25.00 4.34 10.05
CA GLY A 235 -25.23 5.54 10.85
C GLY A 235 -26.53 5.43 11.65
N TYR A 236 -27.60 4.91 11.05
CA TYR A 236 -28.83 4.61 11.77
C TYR A 236 -28.63 3.54 12.85
N GLN A 237 -27.94 2.44 12.54
CA GLN A 237 -27.63 1.39 13.50
C GLN A 237 -26.83 1.91 14.71
N LEU A 238 -25.91 2.85 14.47
CA LEU A 238 -25.03 3.45 15.49
C LEU A 238 -25.63 4.72 16.15
N GLY A 239 -26.81 5.17 15.74
CA GLY A 239 -27.43 6.41 16.26
C GLY A 239 -26.66 7.70 15.90
N ARG A 240 -25.97 7.72 14.76
CA ARG A 240 -25.17 8.86 14.27
C ARG A 240 -25.97 9.76 13.34
N PRO A 241 -25.63 11.07 13.24
CA PRO A 241 -26.32 11.97 12.32
C PRO A 241 -26.00 11.62 10.86
N VAL A 242 -27.03 11.28 10.09
CA VAL A 242 -26.91 10.85 8.68
C VAL A 242 -27.53 11.83 7.67
N ALA A 243 -28.19 12.91 8.12
CA ALA A 243 -28.95 13.82 7.25
C ALA A 243 -28.16 14.28 6.01
N GLN A 244 -26.93 14.77 6.19
CA GLN A 244 -26.09 15.21 5.06
C GLN A 244 -25.74 14.08 4.08
N LEU A 245 -25.55 12.86 4.57
CA LEU A 245 -25.26 11.70 3.74
C LEU A 245 -26.50 11.28 2.94
N GLN A 246 -27.68 11.40 3.55
CA GLN A 246 -28.97 11.11 2.91
C GLN A 246 -29.33 12.14 1.85
N ASP A 247 -29.10 13.42 2.12
CA ASP A 247 -29.31 14.50 1.16
C ASP A 247 -28.43 14.26 -0.07
N GLU A 248 -27.13 13.98 0.13
CA GLU A 248 -26.21 13.67 -0.96
C GLU A 248 -26.62 12.41 -1.75
N LEU A 249 -27.05 11.35 -1.06
CA LEU A 249 -27.53 10.13 -1.70
C LEU A 249 -28.80 10.39 -2.53
N THR A 250 -29.68 11.25 -2.03
CA THR A 250 -30.93 11.65 -2.71
C THR A 250 -30.63 12.49 -3.94
N ASP A 251 -29.68 13.41 -3.87
CA ASP A 251 -29.23 14.20 -5.02
C ASP A 251 -28.64 13.32 -6.12
N ILE A 252 -27.82 12.32 -5.76
CA ILE A 252 -27.28 11.36 -6.72
C ILE A 252 -28.42 10.56 -7.37
N ARG A 253 -29.39 10.09 -6.58
CA ARG A 253 -30.56 9.35 -7.08
C ARG A 253 -31.40 10.19 -8.05
N ASN A 254 -31.62 11.46 -7.74
CA ASN A 254 -32.42 12.38 -8.56
C ASN A 254 -31.70 12.80 -9.84
N GLY A 255 -30.37 13.00 -9.77
CA GLY A 255 -29.56 13.43 -10.91
C GLY A 255 -29.43 12.37 -12.01
N GLU A 256 -29.53 11.08 -11.68
CA GLU A 256 -29.22 9.98 -12.59
C GLU A 256 -30.46 9.31 -13.24
N ARG A 257 -31.65 9.94 -13.12
CA ARG A 257 -32.91 9.59 -13.83
C ARG A 257 -33.25 8.09 -13.95
N GLY A 258 -32.85 7.28 -12.98
CA GLY A 258 -33.16 5.84 -12.94
C GLY A 258 -32.27 4.93 -13.81
N GLU A 259 -31.15 5.41 -14.36
CA GLU A 259 -30.25 4.58 -15.18
C GLU A 259 -29.28 3.70 -14.37
N VAL A 260 -29.19 3.90 -13.04
CA VAL A 260 -28.24 3.16 -12.21
C VAL A 260 -28.92 2.01 -11.48
N CYS A 261 -28.52 0.79 -11.85
CA CYS A 261 -28.63 -0.37 -10.97
C CYS A 261 -27.78 -0.08 -9.73
N PHE A 262 -28.42 0.32 -8.63
CA PHE A 262 -27.75 0.53 -7.34
C PHE A 262 -27.23 -0.80 -6.85
N ARG A 263 -25.96 -1.04 -7.14
CA ARG A 263 -25.24 -2.18 -6.62
C ARG A 263 -24.89 -1.89 -5.18
N SER A 264 -25.18 -2.84 -4.29
CA SER A 264 -24.68 -2.78 -2.92
C SER A 264 -23.14 -2.62 -2.93
N LEU A 265 -22.55 -2.03 -1.87
CA LEU A 265 -21.09 -1.90 -1.82
C LEU A 265 -20.38 -3.25 -1.99
N LYS A 266 -21.00 -4.33 -1.51
CA LYS A 266 -20.53 -5.69 -1.69
C LYS A 266 -20.49 -6.11 -3.16
N GLU A 267 -21.53 -5.83 -3.93
CA GLU A 267 -21.52 -6.08 -5.38
C GLU A 267 -20.48 -5.23 -6.11
N VAL A 268 -20.33 -3.95 -5.75
CA VAL A 268 -19.30 -3.08 -6.34
C VAL A 268 -17.92 -3.66 -6.10
N VAL A 269 -17.61 -4.08 -4.87
CA VAL A 269 -16.35 -4.72 -4.51
C VAL A 269 -16.17 -6.04 -5.28
N ILE A 270 -17.18 -6.92 -5.32
CA ILE A 270 -17.08 -8.21 -6.05
C ILE A 270 -16.85 -8.00 -7.55
N HIS A 271 -17.27 -6.88 -8.14
CA HIS A 271 -17.07 -6.62 -9.57
C HIS A 271 -15.84 -5.77 -9.91
N LYS A 272 -15.30 -4.98 -8.98
CA LYS A 272 -14.28 -3.95 -9.29
C LYS A 272 -13.00 -4.04 -8.45
N PHE A 273 -12.87 -5.04 -7.59
CA PHE A 273 -11.77 -5.13 -6.64
C PHE A 273 -10.49 -5.77 -7.19
N ILE A 274 -10.50 -6.28 -8.43
CA ILE A 274 -9.30 -6.78 -9.15
C ILE A 274 -8.99 -5.82 -10.31
#